data_AF-A0A9X2XWI1-F1
#
_entry.id   AF-A0A9X2XWI1-F1
#
_cell.length_a   1.000
_cell.length_b   1.000
_cell.length_c   1.000
_cell.angle_alpha   90.00
_cell.angle_beta   90.00
_cell.angle_gamma   90.00
#
_symmetry.space_group_name_H-M   'P 1'
#
loop_
_entity.id
_entity.type
_entity.pdbx_description
1 polymer ?
#
loop_
_entity_poly.entity_id
_entity_poly.type
_entity_poly.pdbx_seq_one_letter_code
_entity_poly.pdbx_strand_id
1 'polypeptide(L)'
;MRIRLLSIKSLPIILAGLMLVIFAGCSKKDEETTSTPTVDPPIIPPVSTFAGPTYADNYTSISAWASRSQWNLANVHDPTVEKCSEYYYMYQTDASYGNVHEGQGHYPYRRSKDLVNWEFMGMAFSTVPAWVKDSLNNKRARMSPALPPIENPSYGFWAPHIKKVGNKYRLYYSVVVTNPIVGTDPNTSWTERAFIGLAESDDLATNQWVDKGMVVCSEPDGVRSYTRNGANDWSGYFKFNAIDPTFIVTPEGEHWLIYGSWHSGIAALKLNPATGKPDKLETIDDYGVRIAGRGNVNTNRWQALEGPEIIYNQVTGYYYLFLAYDELSIAYNTRVARSRNITGPYVGIDGASVTTGAECWPMLTHPYAFSGHTGWVGISHCSIFQNPDTKEWFYASQGRLPENVPGINVSNAVMMGHVRQIHWTEDGWPVIAPERYAGVPKTTIKEEYIPGTWEQITMQYQYKVIQQPITMLLTIDKKVSGGVTGTWSLDTTKGILTINNIKYNLSNAWNWESVPRKVTVTYSGLTLTGRPIWAKKVQ
;
A
#
# COMPACT_ATOMS: atom_id res chain seq x y z
N MET A 1 21.94 -19.33 -17.92
CA MET A 1 22.03 -20.57 -18.72
C MET A 1 21.03 -20.45 -19.87
N ARG A 2 21.53 -20.27 -21.10
CA ARG A 2 20.73 -20.01 -22.32
C ARG A 2 20.01 -21.28 -22.76
N ILE A 3 18.74 -21.19 -23.15
CA ILE A 3 18.05 -22.26 -23.89
C ILE A 3 17.47 -21.67 -25.18
N ARG A 4 17.76 -22.41 -26.26
CA ARG A 4 17.58 -22.09 -27.68
C ARG A 4 16.11 -22.17 -28.12
N LEU A 5 15.76 -21.29 -29.05
CA LEU A 5 14.60 -21.41 -29.95
C LEU A 5 14.78 -22.59 -30.92
N LEU A 6 13.68 -23.29 -31.21
CA LEU A 6 13.52 -24.14 -32.39
C LEU A 6 12.15 -23.87 -33.02
N SER A 7 12.16 -23.43 -34.27
CA SER A 7 10.98 -23.25 -35.12
C SER A 7 10.54 -24.57 -35.72
N ILE A 8 9.23 -24.81 -35.86
CA ILE A 8 8.70 -25.83 -36.78
C ILE A 8 7.56 -25.22 -37.60
N LYS A 9 7.61 -25.56 -38.89
CA LYS A 9 6.83 -25.07 -40.03
C LYS A 9 5.42 -25.67 -40.08
N SER A 10 4.53 -24.90 -40.71
CA SER A 10 3.16 -25.21 -41.12
C SER A 10 3.08 -26.08 -42.38
N LEU A 11 2.04 -26.94 -42.48
CA LEU A 11 1.35 -27.37 -43.71
C LEU A 11 -0.05 -27.92 -43.36
N PRO A 12 -1.08 -27.79 -44.22
CA PRO A 12 -2.48 -27.97 -43.88
C PRO A 12 -3.02 -29.37 -44.24
N ILE A 13 -4.04 -29.84 -43.54
CA ILE A 13 -4.84 -31.01 -43.93
C ILE A 13 -6.31 -30.62 -43.99
N ILE A 14 -6.85 -30.77 -45.19
CA ILE A 14 -8.26 -30.74 -45.56
C ILE A 14 -8.91 -32.02 -45.02
N LEU A 15 -10.08 -31.93 -44.38
CA LEU A 15 -11.01 -33.05 -44.36
C LEU A 15 -12.47 -32.58 -44.37
N ALA A 16 -13.22 -33.19 -45.29
CA ALA A 16 -14.61 -32.95 -45.62
C ALA A 16 -15.58 -33.56 -44.59
N GLY A 17 -16.83 -33.10 -44.67
CA GLY A 17 -17.86 -33.27 -43.66
C GLY A 17 -18.48 -34.65 -43.54
N LEU A 18 -19.37 -34.76 -42.55
CA LEU A 18 -20.59 -35.56 -42.62
C LEU A 18 -21.62 -35.01 -41.61
N MET A 19 -22.77 -34.58 -42.13
CA MET A 19 -23.98 -34.33 -41.36
C MET A 19 -24.50 -35.66 -40.81
N LEU A 20 -24.88 -35.69 -39.53
CA LEU A 20 -25.73 -36.74 -38.96
C LEU A 20 -26.90 -36.07 -38.23
N VAL A 21 -28.07 -36.22 -38.85
CA VAL A 21 -29.39 -35.89 -38.31
C VAL A 21 -29.80 -37.03 -37.38
N ILE A 22 -30.08 -36.73 -36.11
CA ILE A 22 -30.70 -37.67 -35.18
C ILE A 22 -32.03 -37.06 -34.73
N PHE A 23 -33.11 -37.76 -35.06
CA PHE A 23 -34.47 -37.49 -34.62
C PHE A 23 -34.60 -37.73 -33.11
N ALA A 24 -35.04 -36.71 -32.36
CA ALA A 24 -35.45 -36.86 -30.97
C ALA A 24 -36.94 -37.27 -30.93
N GLY A 25 -37.20 -38.49 -30.47
CA GLY A 25 -38.54 -38.99 -30.15
C GLY A 25 -38.99 -38.49 -28.78
N CYS A 26 -40.21 -37.96 -28.70
CA CYS A 26 -40.87 -37.59 -27.47
C CYS A 26 -41.14 -38.82 -26.57
N SER A 27 -40.75 -38.74 -25.30
CA SER A 27 -41.40 -39.52 -24.24
C SER A 27 -41.67 -38.61 -23.05
N LYS A 28 -42.95 -38.51 -22.68
CA LYS A 28 -43.45 -37.77 -21.52
C LYS A 28 -43.04 -38.51 -20.24
N LYS A 29 -42.44 -37.79 -19.28
CA LYS A 29 -42.43 -38.16 -17.86
C LYS A 29 -42.60 -36.90 -17.00
N ASP A 30 -43.72 -36.91 -16.29
CA ASP A 30 -44.17 -36.21 -15.10
C ASP A 30 -43.30 -35.06 -14.53
N GLU A 31 -43.93 -33.87 -14.48
CA GLU A 31 -43.47 -32.67 -13.81
C GLU A 31 -43.61 -32.80 -12.29
N GLU A 32 -42.49 -32.89 -11.57
CA GLU A 32 -42.40 -32.40 -10.20
C GLU A 32 -42.21 -30.88 -10.25
N THR A 33 -43.16 -30.15 -9.66
CA THR A 33 -43.12 -28.69 -9.52
C THR A 33 -42.09 -28.29 -8.47
N THR A 34 -40.83 -28.18 -8.88
CA THR A 34 -39.85 -27.39 -8.13
C THR A 34 -40.24 -25.92 -8.24
N SER A 35 -40.69 -25.32 -7.14
CA SER A 35 -40.91 -23.88 -7.03
C SER A 35 -39.63 -23.14 -7.41
N THR A 36 -39.66 -22.43 -8.54
CA THR A 36 -38.65 -21.45 -8.91
C THR A 36 -38.53 -20.44 -7.76
N PRO A 37 -37.31 -20.15 -7.24
CA PRO A 37 -37.16 -19.08 -6.28
C PRO A 37 -37.59 -17.77 -6.95
N THR A 38 -38.59 -17.12 -6.38
CA THR A 38 -39.08 -15.81 -6.81
C THR A 38 -37.95 -14.81 -6.67
N VAL A 39 -37.37 -14.40 -7.80
CA VAL A 39 -36.49 -13.23 -7.88
C VAL A 39 -37.42 -12.03 -8.00
N ASP A 40 -37.84 -11.47 -6.87
CA ASP A 40 -38.46 -10.15 -6.90
C ASP A 40 -37.43 -9.14 -7.46
N PRO A 41 -37.86 -8.19 -8.31
CA PRO A 41 -36.96 -7.20 -8.86
C PRO A 41 -36.27 -6.44 -7.70
N PRO A 42 -34.95 -6.22 -7.77
CA PRO A 42 -34.23 -5.55 -6.70
C PRO A 42 -34.83 -4.16 -6.49
N ILE A 43 -35.24 -3.86 -5.25
CA ILE A 43 -35.61 -2.51 -4.85
C ILE A 43 -34.32 -1.68 -4.88
N ILE A 44 -34.19 -0.85 -5.91
CA ILE A 44 -33.06 0.05 -6.09
C ILE A 44 -33.18 1.12 -4.98
N PRO A 45 -32.16 1.32 -4.13
CA PRO A 45 -32.14 2.45 -3.20
C PRO A 45 -32.41 3.74 -3.99
N PRO A 46 -33.09 4.74 -3.41
CA PRO A 46 -33.30 6.01 -4.10
C PRO A 46 -31.96 6.49 -4.65
N VAL A 47 -31.89 6.64 -5.98
CA VAL A 47 -30.67 7.01 -6.70
C VAL A 47 -30.13 8.27 -6.05
N SER A 48 -29.02 8.15 -5.32
CA SER A 48 -28.38 9.33 -4.79
C SER A 48 -27.96 10.18 -5.99
N THR A 49 -28.32 11.46 -5.98
CA THR A 49 -27.89 12.49 -6.95
C THR A 49 -26.39 12.79 -6.87
N PHE A 50 -25.61 11.90 -6.24
CA PHE A 50 -24.18 12.02 -6.07
C PHE A 50 -23.48 11.74 -7.40
N ALA A 51 -22.97 12.79 -8.04
CA ALA A 51 -22.29 12.70 -9.32
C ALA A 51 -20.92 11.99 -9.23
N GLY A 52 -20.29 12.03 -8.05
CA GLY A 52 -19.01 11.36 -7.78
C GLY A 52 -17.81 11.83 -8.62
N PRO A 53 -16.62 11.30 -8.34
CA PRO A 53 -15.42 11.57 -9.12
C PRO A 53 -15.42 10.82 -10.47
N THR A 54 -14.96 11.53 -11.51
CA THR A 54 -14.94 11.04 -12.89
C THR A 54 -13.53 10.86 -13.48
N TYR A 55 -12.47 11.16 -12.72
CA TYR A 55 -11.10 11.05 -13.21
C TYR A 55 -10.75 9.61 -13.61
N ALA A 56 -9.99 9.47 -14.70
CA ALA A 56 -9.65 8.18 -15.28
C ALA A 56 -8.58 7.43 -14.47
N ASP A 57 -8.65 6.10 -14.47
CA ASP A 57 -7.64 5.24 -13.84
C ASP A 57 -6.33 5.22 -14.62
N ASN A 58 -6.44 5.25 -15.94
CA ASN A 58 -5.33 5.55 -16.84
C ASN A 58 -5.16 7.07 -16.97
N TYR A 59 -4.16 7.63 -16.29
CA TYR A 59 -3.85 9.07 -16.36
C TYR A 59 -2.79 9.42 -17.41
N THR A 60 -2.36 8.49 -18.27
CA THR A 60 -1.26 8.74 -19.23
C THR A 60 -1.49 9.92 -20.17
N SER A 61 -2.74 10.30 -20.46
CA SER A 61 -3.06 11.50 -21.24
C SER A 61 -2.68 12.81 -20.56
N ILE A 62 -2.54 12.82 -19.23
CA ILE A 62 -2.18 13.98 -18.41
C ILE A 62 -0.85 13.79 -17.67
N SER A 63 -0.07 12.76 -18.00
CA SER A 63 1.13 12.41 -17.21
C SER A 63 2.27 13.39 -17.35
N ALA A 64 2.30 14.23 -18.38
CA ALA A 64 3.39 15.19 -18.62
C ALA A 64 3.47 16.27 -17.53
N TRP A 65 4.68 16.77 -17.25
CA TRP A 65 4.90 17.85 -16.27
C TRP A 65 4.10 19.14 -16.60
N ALA A 66 3.93 19.43 -17.89
CA ALA A 66 3.12 20.56 -18.34
C ALA A 66 1.65 20.46 -17.89
N SER A 67 1.14 19.25 -17.67
CA SER A 67 -0.23 18.96 -17.23
C SER A 67 -0.34 18.75 -15.71
N ARG A 68 0.71 19.02 -14.92
CA ARG A 68 0.76 18.68 -13.49
C ARG A 68 -0.35 19.28 -12.63
N SER A 69 -0.92 20.42 -13.03
CA SER A 69 -2.08 21.01 -12.35
C SER A 69 -3.34 20.13 -12.42
N GLN A 70 -3.37 19.15 -13.34
CA GLN A 70 -4.46 18.19 -13.51
C GLN A 70 -4.17 16.85 -12.83
N TRP A 71 -2.98 16.65 -12.27
CA TRP A 71 -2.55 15.32 -11.82
C TRP A 71 -3.48 14.72 -10.78
N ASN A 72 -4.08 15.50 -9.88
CA ASN A 72 -4.90 14.94 -8.80
C ASN A 72 -4.12 13.82 -8.08
N LEU A 73 -4.56 12.56 -8.21
CA LEU A 73 -3.90 11.36 -7.68
C LEU A 73 -2.99 10.63 -8.69
N ALA A 74 -2.65 11.23 -9.82
CA ALA A 74 -1.65 10.70 -10.73
C ALA A 74 -0.24 10.79 -10.12
N ASN A 75 0.62 9.85 -10.53
CA ASN A 75 2.05 9.79 -10.17
C ASN A 75 2.28 9.72 -8.65
N VAL A 76 1.49 8.93 -7.91
CA VAL A 76 1.66 8.76 -6.46
C VAL A 76 2.55 7.55 -6.20
N HIS A 77 3.60 7.72 -5.39
CA HIS A 77 4.46 6.63 -4.92
C HIS A 77 4.89 6.87 -3.47
N ASP A 78 4.65 5.92 -2.58
CA ASP A 78 4.96 5.99 -1.14
C ASP A 78 4.38 7.25 -0.46
N PRO A 79 3.05 7.44 -0.49
CA PRO A 79 2.44 8.64 0.05
C PRO A 79 2.50 8.68 1.58
N THR A 80 2.71 9.87 2.14
CA THR A 80 2.47 10.19 3.56
C THR A 80 1.45 11.32 3.66
N VAL A 81 0.48 11.24 4.58
CA VAL A 81 -0.63 12.22 4.68
C VAL A 81 -0.75 12.80 6.08
N GLU A 82 -0.85 14.13 6.19
CA GLU A 82 -1.12 14.84 7.44
C GLU A 82 -2.10 16.00 7.22
N LYS A 83 -2.96 16.27 8.21
CA LYS A 83 -3.93 17.36 8.12
C LYS A 83 -3.33 18.67 8.67
N CYS A 84 -3.41 19.74 7.90
CA CYS A 84 -3.10 21.09 8.32
C CYS A 84 -4.28 22.01 8.01
N SER A 85 -4.88 22.59 9.07
CA SER A 85 -6.09 23.39 8.95
C SER A 85 -7.22 22.59 8.25
N GLU A 86 -7.85 23.16 7.23
CA GLU A 86 -8.92 22.53 6.45
C GLU A 86 -8.42 21.55 5.35
N TYR A 87 -7.11 21.42 5.15
CA TYR A 87 -6.53 20.59 4.09
C TYR A 87 -5.79 19.37 4.65
N TYR A 88 -5.87 18.27 3.92
CA TYR A 88 -4.92 17.17 3.98
C TYR A 88 -3.79 17.45 2.99
N TYR A 89 -2.56 17.21 3.40
CA TYR A 89 -1.37 17.32 2.57
C TYR A 89 -0.76 15.94 2.39
N MET A 90 -0.38 15.61 1.16
CA MET A 90 0.27 14.35 0.80
C MET A 90 1.65 14.63 0.21
N TYR A 91 2.70 14.07 0.80
CA TYR A 91 4.07 14.06 0.28
C TYR A 91 4.42 12.65 -0.21
N GLN A 92 5.40 12.52 -1.10
CA GLN A 92 5.70 11.24 -1.74
C GLN A 92 7.15 11.12 -2.20
N THR A 93 7.54 9.92 -2.64
CA THR A 93 8.77 9.64 -3.37
C THR A 93 8.86 10.43 -4.68
N ASP A 94 10.10 10.75 -5.09
CA ASP A 94 10.45 11.23 -6.43
C ASP A 94 10.17 10.14 -7.47
N ALA A 95 8.92 10.11 -7.94
CA ALA A 95 8.46 9.17 -8.95
C ALA A 95 7.35 9.79 -9.79
N SER A 96 7.41 9.53 -11.10
CA SER A 96 6.33 9.85 -12.03
C SER A 96 6.45 8.97 -13.27
N TYR A 97 5.33 8.73 -13.96
CA TYR A 97 5.35 8.03 -15.23
C TYR A 97 6.27 8.75 -16.24
N GLY A 98 7.27 8.03 -16.75
CA GLY A 98 8.30 8.59 -17.64
C GLY A 98 9.26 9.57 -16.98
N ASN A 99 9.36 9.58 -15.63
CA ASN A 99 10.26 10.43 -14.86
C ASN A 99 10.18 11.95 -15.16
N VAL A 100 9.01 12.42 -15.60
CA VAL A 100 8.78 13.83 -15.93
C VAL A 100 8.97 14.83 -14.78
N HIS A 101 9.09 14.35 -13.54
CA HIS A 101 9.41 15.17 -12.36
C HIS A 101 10.91 15.53 -12.26
N GLU A 102 11.80 14.83 -12.97
CA GLU A 102 13.24 15.05 -12.88
C GLU A 102 13.61 16.52 -13.14
N GLY A 103 14.46 17.07 -12.29
CA GLY A 103 14.92 18.46 -12.37
C GLY A 103 13.96 19.51 -11.79
N GLN A 104 12.84 19.10 -11.18
CA GLN A 104 11.83 20.04 -10.66
C GLN A 104 11.89 20.26 -9.14
N GLY A 105 12.78 19.54 -8.45
CA GLY A 105 12.90 19.48 -6.99
C GLY A 105 12.70 18.05 -6.47
N HIS A 106 12.43 17.92 -5.17
CA HIS A 106 12.30 16.65 -4.45
C HIS A 106 11.10 16.62 -3.52
N TYR A 107 10.56 15.41 -3.32
CA TYR A 107 9.37 15.09 -2.55
C TYR A 107 8.14 15.85 -3.04
N PRO A 108 7.55 15.44 -4.18
CA PRO A 108 6.34 16.06 -4.70
C PRO A 108 5.24 16.09 -3.64
N TYR A 109 4.42 17.14 -3.65
CA TYR A 109 3.31 17.23 -2.72
C TYR A 109 2.04 17.81 -3.34
N ARG A 110 0.92 17.44 -2.74
CA ARG A 110 -0.43 17.82 -3.13
C ARG A 110 -1.29 18.04 -1.90
N ARG A 111 -2.44 18.71 -2.06
CA ARG A 111 -3.41 18.91 -0.97
C ARG A 111 -4.84 18.63 -1.38
N SER A 112 -5.70 18.32 -0.42
CA SER A 112 -7.13 18.10 -0.65
C SER A 112 -7.95 18.50 0.57
N LYS A 113 -9.17 19.01 0.38
CA LYS A 113 -10.14 19.22 1.48
C LYS A 113 -10.97 17.97 1.77
N ASP A 114 -11.18 17.14 0.75
CA ASP A 114 -12.19 16.08 0.76
C ASP A 114 -11.60 14.68 0.58
N LEU A 115 -10.27 14.54 0.45
CA LEU A 115 -9.53 13.30 0.17
C LEU A 115 -9.81 12.67 -1.21
N VAL A 116 -10.56 13.36 -2.07
CA VAL A 116 -10.98 12.87 -3.40
C VAL A 116 -10.37 13.73 -4.51
N ASN A 117 -10.47 15.05 -4.37
CA ASN A 117 -9.96 16.02 -5.30
C ASN A 117 -8.67 16.62 -4.74
N TRP A 118 -7.55 16.30 -5.36
CA TRP A 118 -6.24 16.76 -4.96
C TRP A 118 -5.68 17.79 -5.94
N GLU A 119 -5.03 18.81 -5.39
CA GLU A 119 -4.32 19.85 -6.11
C GLU A 119 -2.82 19.61 -5.96
N PHE A 120 -2.10 19.43 -7.08
CA PHE A 120 -0.64 19.34 -7.06
C PHE A 120 -0.03 20.70 -6.75
N MET A 121 0.83 20.76 -5.73
CA MET A 121 1.35 22.01 -5.18
C MET A 121 2.82 22.28 -5.51
N GLY A 122 3.56 21.27 -5.96
CA GLY A 122 4.99 21.39 -6.29
C GLY A 122 5.83 20.36 -5.55
N MET A 123 7.04 20.77 -5.17
CA MET A 123 8.04 19.94 -4.48
C MET A 123 8.32 20.50 -3.09
N ALA A 124 8.58 19.65 -2.10
CA ALA A 124 8.95 20.12 -0.77
C ALA A 124 10.30 20.83 -0.82
N PHE A 125 11.30 20.21 -1.46
CA PHE A 125 12.67 20.73 -1.54
C PHE A 125 13.03 21.08 -2.99
N SER A 126 13.86 22.10 -3.18
CA SER A 126 14.38 22.48 -4.51
C SER A 126 15.76 21.88 -4.81
N THR A 127 16.50 21.49 -3.77
CA THR A 127 17.88 20.99 -3.87
C THR A 127 18.14 19.93 -2.81
N VAL A 128 19.18 19.11 -3.02
CA VAL A 128 19.67 18.19 -1.99
C VAL A 128 20.32 18.98 -0.84
N PRO A 129 20.04 18.66 0.43
CA PRO A 129 20.74 19.27 1.55
C PRO A 129 22.26 18.98 1.51
N ALA A 130 23.08 20.03 1.62
CA ALA A 130 24.54 19.93 1.49
C ALA A 130 25.18 18.96 2.50
N TRP A 131 24.61 18.85 3.69
CA TRP A 131 25.11 17.96 4.75
C TRP A 131 25.15 16.48 4.33
N VAL A 132 24.35 16.06 3.33
CA VAL A 132 24.33 14.67 2.85
C VAL A 132 25.68 14.30 2.22
N LYS A 133 26.20 15.14 1.32
CA LYS A 133 27.53 14.97 0.70
C LYS A 133 28.62 14.98 1.77
N ASP A 134 28.56 15.92 2.70
CA ASP A 134 29.56 16.06 3.75
C ASP A 134 29.56 14.83 4.67
N SER A 135 28.39 14.35 5.07
CA SER A 135 28.22 13.17 5.93
C SER A 135 28.70 11.90 5.24
N LEU A 136 28.38 11.73 3.96
CA LEU A 136 28.87 10.64 3.11
C LEU A 136 30.40 10.63 3.06
N ASN A 137 31.02 11.75 2.68
CA ASN A 137 32.47 11.84 2.50
C ASN A 137 33.22 11.72 3.83
N ASN A 138 32.68 12.26 4.92
CA ASN A 138 33.21 12.06 6.28
C ASN A 138 33.19 10.58 6.69
N LYS A 139 32.15 9.81 6.33
CA LYS A 139 32.10 8.37 6.60
C LYS A 139 33.08 7.59 5.72
N ARG A 140 33.18 7.91 4.43
CA ARG A 140 34.17 7.31 3.51
C ARG A 140 35.61 7.49 4.00
N ALA A 141 35.96 8.68 4.51
CA ALA A 141 37.28 8.95 5.06
C ALA A 141 37.63 8.14 6.33
N ARG A 142 36.62 7.65 7.07
CA ARG A 142 36.81 6.81 8.28
C ARG A 142 36.75 5.31 8.00
N MET A 143 36.52 4.90 6.76
CA MET A 143 36.58 3.48 6.39
C MET A 143 38.02 2.97 6.47
N SER A 144 38.18 1.64 6.51
CA SER A 144 39.49 0.99 6.48
C SER A 144 39.56 0.00 5.32
N PRO A 145 40.32 0.31 4.24
CA PRO A 145 41.04 1.56 4.02
C PRO A 145 40.10 2.75 3.80
N ALA A 146 40.60 3.96 4.04
CA ALA A 146 39.86 5.19 3.77
C ALA A 146 39.56 5.30 2.26
N LEU A 147 38.34 5.69 1.92
CA LEU A 147 37.91 5.86 0.53
C LEU A 147 37.93 7.34 0.13
N PRO A 148 38.27 7.67 -1.13
CA PRO A 148 38.28 9.05 -1.61
C PRO A 148 36.86 9.64 -1.59
N PRO A 149 36.72 10.97 -1.43
CA PRO A 149 35.41 11.62 -1.48
C PRO A 149 34.76 11.45 -2.86
N ILE A 150 33.43 11.45 -2.88
CA ILE A 150 32.63 11.56 -4.10
C ILE A 150 32.27 13.02 -4.30
N GLU A 151 32.72 13.60 -5.41
CA GLU A 151 32.51 15.03 -5.69
C GLU A 151 31.05 15.32 -6.08
N ASN A 152 30.47 14.46 -6.91
CA ASN A 152 29.09 14.58 -7.40
C ASN A 152 28.32 13.27 -7.13
N PRO A 153 27.82 13.06 -5.91
CA PRO A 153 27.07 11.85 -5.61
C PRO A 153 25.74 11.82 -6.36
N SER A 154 25.33 10.63 -6.77
CA SER A 154 24.03 10.37 -7.38
C SER A 154 23.03 10.04 -6.29
N TYR A 155 21.85 10.68 -6.33
CA TYR A 155 20.85 10.59 -5.27
C TYR A 155 19.52 10.01 -5.76
N GLY A 156 18.82 9.32 -4.87
CA GLY A 156 17.38 9.05 -4.93
C GLY A 156 16.68 9.63 -3.69
N PHE A 157 15.46 10.12 -3.85
CA PHE A 157 14.69 10.82 -2.80
C PHE A 157 13.40 10.07 -2.52
N TRP A 158 13.40 9.28 -1.46
CA TRP A 158 12.39 8.24 -1.25
C TRP A 158 11.62 8.44 0.05
N ALA A 159 10.34 8.05 0.00
CA ALA A 159 9.42 7.79 1.10
C ALA A 159 9.57 8.78 2.26
N PRO A 160 9.18 10.05 2.08
CA PRO A 160 9.13 10.97 3.20
C PRO A 160 7.97 10.59 4.14
N HIS A 161 8.05 10.99 5.40
CA HIS A 161 6.96 10.89 6.36
C HIS A 161 6.72 12.22 7.07
N ILE A 162 5.47 12.67 7.05
CA ILE A 162 5.04 13.93 7.64
C ILE A 162 4.23 13.67 8.91
N LYS A 163 4.59 14.37 10.00
CA LYS A 163 3.80 14.36 11.23
C LYS A 163 3.71 15.72 11.88
N LYS A 164 2.53 16.08 12.38
CA LYS A 164 2.37 17.21 13.31
C LYS A 164 2.88 16.85 14.71
N VAL A 165 3.76 17.68 15.25
CA VAL A 165 4.35 17.56 16.60
C VAL A 165 4.24 18.90 17.31
N GLY A 166 3.31 18.99 18.28
CA GLY A 166 2.96 20.27 18.90
C GLY A 166 2.46 21.26 17.85
N ASN A 167 3.14 22.40 17.73
CA ASN A 167 2.79 23.46 16.78
C ASN A 167 3.55 23.37 15.45
N LYS A 168 4.40 22.36 15.26
CA LYS A 168 5.22 22.20 14.06
C LYS A 168 4.84 20.96 13.29
N TYR A 169 5.24 20.92 12.03
CA TYR A 169 5.25 19.73 11.20
C TYR A 169 6.69 19.28 10.98
N ARG A 170 6.93 17.98 11.18
CA ARG A 170 8.22 17.32 10.96
C ARG A 170 8.13 16.44 9.73
N LEU A 171 8.97 16.71 8.73
CA LEU A 171 9.16 15.86 7.56
C LEU A 171 10.46 15.07 7.75
N TYR A 172 10.34 13.78 8.05
CA TYR A 172 11.47 12.86 7.97
C TYR A 172 11.60 12.38 6.54
N TYR A 173 12.78 12.48 5.94
CA TYR A 173 12.94 12.26 4.51
C TYR A 173 14.17 11.39 4.22
N SER A 174 14.09 10.52 3.21
CA SER A 174 15.18 9.60 2.87
C SER A 174 15.94 10.07 1.64
N VAL A 175 17.28 10.07 1.72
CA VAL A 175 18.17 10.32 0.59
C VAL A 175 19.10 9.10 0.42
N VAL A 176 18.99 8.44 -0.72
CA VAL A 176 19.77 7.25 -1.08
C VAL A 176 20.92 7.64 -1.97
N VAL A 177 22.15 7.29 -1.60
CA VAL A 177 23.33 7.50 -2.45
C VAL A 177 23.52 6.28 -3.34
N THR A 178 23.27 6.40 -4.63
CA THR A 178 23.22 5.26 -5.56
C THR A 178 24.58 4.89 -6.16
N ASN A 179 25.63 5.66 -5.87
CA ASN A 179 27.00 5.30 -6.24
C ASN A 179 27.42 3.98 -5.58
N PRO A 180 28.06 3.05 -6.30
CA PRO A 180 28.77 1.94 -5.67
C PRO A 180 29.81 2.42 -4.66
N ILE A 181 29.96 1.73 -3.53
CA ILE A 181 30.96 2.06 -2.50
C ILE A 181 32.37 2.05 -3.10
N VAL A 182 32.65 1.07 -3.98
CA VAL A 182 33.87 0.98 -4.79
C VAL A 182 33.53 0.61 -6.22
N GLY A 183 34.36 1.05 -7.16
CA GLY A 183 34.15 0.79 -8.59
C GLY A 183 32.95 1.55 -9.16
N THR A 184 32.44 1.05 -10.28
CA THR A 184 31.32 1.65 -11.03
C THR A 184 30.17 0.67 -11.27
N ASP A 185 30.34 -0.60 -10.88
CA ASP A 185 29.35 -1.65 -11.10
C ASP A 185 28.68 -2.05 -9.76
N PRO A 186 27.38 -1.80 -9.58
CA PRO A 186 26.64 -2.18 -8.37
C PRO A 186 26.54 -3.69 -8.18
N ASN A 187 26.96 -4.52 -9.15
CA ASN A 187 27.06 -5.97 -9.01
C ASN A 187 28.38 -6.41 -8.36
N THR A 188 29.38 -5.52 -8.29
CA THR A 188 30.69 -5.77 -7.66
C THR A 188 30.79 -5.18 -6.25
N SER A 189 29.99 -4.16 -5.97
CA SER A 189 29.92 -3.52 -4.65
C SER A 189 28.51 -3.02 -4.38
N TRP A 190 28.08 -3.07 -3.12
CA TRP A 190 26.88 -2.40 -2.66
C TRP A 190 26.96 -0.91 -2.95
N THR A 191 25.79 -0.27 -3.13
CA THR A 191 25.73 1.19 -3.19
C THR A 191 26.05 1.80 -1.83
N GLU A 192 26.38 3.08 -1.85
CA GLU A 192 26.58 3.87 -0.65
C GLU A 192 25.33 3.91 0.24
N ARG A 193 25.56 4.32 1.48
CA ARG A 193 24.51 4.35 2.51
C ARG A 193 23.39 5.32 2.16
N ALA A 194 22.20 5.00 2.63
CA ALA A 194 21.09 5.94 2.69
C ALA A 194 21.14 6.76 3.99
N PHE A 195 20.46 7.90 3.97
CA PHE A 195 20.32 8.81 5.10
C PHE A 195 18.86 9.18 5.29
N ILE A 196 18.43 9.25 6.55
CA ILE A 196 17.18 9.92 6.93
C ILE A 196 17.55 11.27 7.54
N GLY A 197 16.99 12.34 6.99
CA GLY A 197 17.06 13.70 7.52
C GLY A 197 15.75 14.14 8.16
N LEU A 198 15.76 15.30 8.81
CA LEU A 198 14.59 15.95 9.38
C LEU A 198 14.50 17.38 8.87
N ALA A 199 13.32 17.82 8.43
CA ALA A 199 13.00 19.22 8.24
C ALA A 199 11.75 19.60 9.05
N GLU A 200 11.69 20.87 9.46
CA GLU A 200 10.53 21.41 10.19
C GLU A 200 9.86 22.55 9.43
N SER A 201 8.53 22.60 9.50
CA SER A 201 7.72 23.72 9.02
C SER A 201 6.68 24.11 10.07
N ASP A 202 6.37 25.40 10.18
CA ASP A 202 5.28 25.88 11.04
C ASP A 202 3.91 25.78 10.34
N ASP A 203 3.89 25.76 9.00
CA ASP A 203 2.67 25.68 8.20
C ASP A 203 2.93 25.04 6.81
N LEU A 204 2.21 23.94 6.54
CA LEU A 204 2.28 23.20 5.28
C LEU A 204 1.78 24.02 4.08
N ALA A 205 0.93 25.04 4.27
CA ALA A 205 0.48 25.88 3.16
C ALA A 205 1.59 26.78 2.60
N THR A 206 2.54 27.19 3.43
CA THR A 206 3.69 28.01 3.01
C THR A 206 4.78 27.19 2.30
N ASN A 207 4.81 25.88 2.56
CA ASN A 207 5.86 24.96 2.11
C ASN A 207 7.28 25.46 2.44
N GLN A 208 7.45 26.20 3.53
CA GLN A 208 8.75 26.66 4.01
C GLN A 208 9.33 25.64 4.97
N TRP A 209 10.45 25.03 4.59
CA TRP A 209 11.12 23.98 5.35
C TRP A 209 12.47 24.45 5.87
N VAL A 210 12.67 24.28 7.18
CA VAL A 210 13.98 24.45 7.81
C VAL A 210 14.61 23.08 7.99
N ASP A 211 15.60 22.77 7.16
CA ASP A 211 16.37 21.54 7.31
C ASP A 211 17.10 21.51 8.66
N LYS A 212 17.01 20.37 9.35
CA LYS A 212 17.65 20.12 10.64
C LYS A 212 18.82 19.15 10.52
N GLY A 213 19.12 18.61 9.35
CA GLY A 213 20.23 17.69 9.14
C GLY A 213 19.91 16.23 9.45
N MET A 214 20.97 15.40 9.47
CA MET A 214 20.88 13.94 9.66
C MET A 214 20.16 13.54 10.96
N VAL A 215 19.33 12.51 10.84
CA VAL A 215 18.69 11.76 11.94
C VAL A 215 19.36 10.40 12.11
N VAL A 216 19.48 9.61 11.03
CA VAL A 216 20.13 8.29 11.02
C VAL A 216 20.64 7.95 9.62
N CYS A 217 21.53 6.97 9.48
CA CYS A 217 22.01 6.48 8.19
C CYS A 217 22.18 4.95 8.20
N SER A 218 22.29 4.34 7.02
CA SER A 218 22.63 2.92 6.92
C SER A 218 24.06 2.69 7.46
N GLU A 219 24.21 1.82 8.44
CA GLU A 219 25.49 1.55 9.12
C GLU A 219 25.83 0.04 9.05
N PRO A 220 27.07 -0.32 8.68
CA PRO A 220 27.51 -1.70 8.71
C PRO A 220 27.70 -2.17 10.15
N ASP A 221 27.41 -3.45 10.39
CA ASP A 221 27.61 -4.13 11.68
C ASP A 221 28.85 -5.03 11.68
N GLY A 222 29.64 -5.00 10.61
CA GLY A 222 30.83 -5.84 10.44
C GLY A 222 30.55 -7.30 10.07
N VAL A 223 29.28 -7.69 9.87
CA VAL A 223 28.92 -9.08 9.55
C VAL A 223 29.13 -9.42 8.07
N ARG A 224 28.91 -8.45 7.18
CA ARG A 224 29.02 -8.62 5.72
C ARG A 224 29.99 -7.61 5.12
N SER A 225 30.54 -7.95 3.96
CA SER A 225 31.35 -7.04 3.14
C SER A 225 30.47 -6.17 2.26
N TYR A 226 30.96 -5.00 1.87
CA TYR A 226 30.34 -4.22 0.80
C TYR A 226 30.62 -4.81 -0.59
N THR A 227 31.60 -5.72 -0.75
CA THR A 227 31.82 -6.42 -2.02
C THR A 227 30.66 -7.37 -2.31
N ARG A 228 30.21 -7.39 -3.57
CA ARG A 228 29.15 -8.28 -4.06
C ARG A 228 29.70 -9.28 -5.07
N ASN A 229 29.18 -10.50 -5.02
CA ASN A 229 29.50 -11.57 -5.97
C ASN A 229 28.47 -11.64 -7.12
N GLY A 230 28.09 -10.48 -7.68
CA GLY A 230 27.11 -10.35 -8.74
C GLY A 230 25.72 -9.87 -8.27
N ALA A 231 24.81 -9.70 -9.24
CA ALA A 231 23.48 -9.13 -9.04
C ALA A 231 22.60 -9.89 -8.02
N ASN A 232 22.87 -11.18 -7.82
CA ASN A 232 22.10 -12.06 -6.94
C ASN A 232 22.68 -12.16 -5.52
N ASP A 233 23.74 -11.41 -5.21
CA ASP A 233 24.24 -11.30 -3.84
C ASP A 233 23.34 -10.34 -3.05
N TRP A 234 22.38 -10.94 -2.35
CA TRP A 234 21.40 -10.24 -1.52
C TRP A 234 21.81 -10.19 -0.03
N SER A 235 23.09 -10.45 0.27
CA SER A 235 23.60 -10.41 1.63
C SER A 235 23.89 -8.97 2.06
N GLY A 236 22.85 -8.26 2.53
CA GLY A 236 22.90 -6.82 2.83
C GLY A 236 24.10 -6.40 3.69
N TYR A 237 24.91 -5.47 3.18
CA TYR A 237 26.08 -4.92 3.88
C TYR A 237 25.70 -4.18 5.16
N PHE A 238 24.73 -3.26 5.08
CA PHE A 238 24.23 -2.51 6.23
C PHE A 238 23.29 -3.36 7.10
N LYS A 239 23.27 -3.12 8.42
CA LYS A 239 22.32 -3.80 9.35
C LYS A 239 20.89 -3.47 8.98
N PHE A 240 20.57 -2.19 8.98
CA PHE A 240 19.30 -1.64 8.51
C PHE A 240 19.56 -0.69 7.35
N ASN A 241 18.64 -0.67 6.39
CA ASN A 241 18.63 0.37 5.37
C ASN A 241 17.92 1.60 5.94
N ALA A 242 18.60 2.75 6.03
CA ALA A 242 18.02 3.97 6.56
C ALA A 242 17.21 4.72 5.49
N ILE A 243 16.06 4.14 5.16
CA ILE A 243 14.98 4.75 4.37
C ILE A 243 13.63 4.41 5.01
N ASP A 244 12.57 4.92 4.40
CA ASP A 244 11.17 4.66 4.74
C ASP A 244 10.85 4.94 6.23
N PRO A 245 11.12 6.16 6.73
CA PRO A 245 10.73 6.54 8.08
C PRO A 245 9.21 6.55 8.25
N THR A 246 8.77 6.22 9.46
CA THR A 246 7.49 6.63 10.03
C THR A 246 7.74 7.09 11.47
N PHE A 247 6.94 8.01 11.98
CA PHE A 247 7.18 8.65 13.26
C PHE A 247 5.95 8.62 14.15
N ILE A 248 6.16 8.36 15.44
CA ILE A 248 5.09 8.38 16.44
C ILE A 248 5.52 8.99 17.76
N VAL A 249 4.57 9.72 18.37
CA VAL A 249 4.59 10.08 19.79
C VAL A 249 3.73 9.07 20.53
N THR A 250 4.34 8.36 21.48
CA THR A 250 3.64 7.39 22.34
C THR A 250 2.68 8.10 23.30
N PRO A 251 1.69 7.40 23.90
CA PRO A 251 0.85 7.97 24.95
C PRO A 251 1.65 8.54 26.13
N GLU A 252 2.83 7.99 26.40
CA GLU A 252 3.76 8.43 27.45
C GLU A 252 4.63 9.63 27.04
N GLY A 253 4.49 10.12 25.81
CA GLY A 253 5.22 11.29 25.30
C GLY A 253 6.61 10.97 24.73
N GLU A 254 6.99 9.70 24.64
CA GLU A 254 8.23 9.29 23.98
C GLU A 254 8.10 9.42 22.46
N HIS A 255 9.19 9.84 21.81
CA HIS A 255 9.28 9.99 20.37
C HIS A 255 10.04 8.82 19.77
N TRP A 256 9.48 8.20 18.73
CA TRP A 256 10.09 7.06 18.06
C TRP A 256 10.04 7.22 16.55
N LEU A 257 11.17 6.95 15.90
CA LEU A 257 11.27 6.74 14.46
C LEU A 257 11.29 5.24 14.19
N ILE A 258 10.37 4.75 13.38
CA ILE A 258 10.42 3.39 12.85
C ILE A 258 10.89 3.49 11.41
N TYR A 259 11.87 2.68 11.01
CA TYR A 259 12.43 2.77 9.66
C TYR A 259 13.00 1.44 9.19
N GLY A 260 13.18 1.29 7.89
CA GLY A 260 13.81 0.10 7.33
C GLY A 260 13.16 -0.35 6.02
N SER A 261 14.00 -0.95 5.17
CA SER A 261 13.59 -1.54 3.91
C SER A 261 14.54 -2.67 3.56
N TRP A 262 13.99 -3.86 3.35
CA TRP A 262 14.72 -5.13 3.16
C TRP A 262 15.72 -5.38 4.29
N HIS A 263 16.98 -5.64 3.96
CA HIS A 263 18.08 -5.78 4.92
C HIS A 263 17.70 -6.72 6.09
N SER A 264 18.10 -6.37 7.31
CA SER A 264 17.81 -7.18 8.50
C SER A 264 16.42 -6.94 9.09
N GLY A 265 15.55 -6.20 8.40
CA GLY A 265 14.18 -5.88 8.84
C GLY A 265 13.98 -4.41 9.24
N ILE A 266 12.95 -4.16 10.05
CA ILE A 266 12.49 -2.85 10.47
C ILE A 266 12.99 -2.54 11.89
N ALA A 267 13.54 -1.35 12.08
CA ALA A 267 14.10 -0.87 13.35
C ALA A 267 13.20 0.19 14.01
N ALA A 268 13.14 0.16 15.34
CA ALA A 268 12.62 1.24 16.17
C ALA A 268 13.77 2.00 16.82
N LEU A 269 13.84 3.30 16.57
CA LEU A 269 14.86 4.20 17.08
C LEU A 269 14.21 5.28 17.96
N LYS A 270 14.62 5.33 19.23
CA LYS A 270 14.16 6.36 20.16
C LYS A 270 14.76 7.70 19.78
N LEU A 271 13.95 8.75 19.80
CA LEU A 271 14.36 10.11 19.50
C LEU A 271 14.21 10.98 20.75
N ASN A 272 15.09 11.97 20.85
CA ASN A 272 14.94 13.09 21.77
C ASN A 272 13.76 13.96 21.33
N PRO A 273 12.73 14.16 22.19
CA PRO A 273 11.55 14.92 21.82
C PRO A 273 11.83 16.36 21.37
N ALA A 274 12.80 17.02 22.02
CA ALA A 274 13.15 18.41 21.76
C ALA A 274 13.80 18.59 20.38
N THR A 275 14.66 17.65 19.96
CA THR A 275 15.43 17.78 18.71
C THR A 275 14.83 17.01 17.53
N GLY A 276 14.02 15.97 17.79
CA GLY A 276 13.54 15.03 16.77
C GLY A 276 14.64 14.10 16.24
N LYS A 277 15.73 13.92 16.99
CA LYS A 277 16.90 13.10 16.59
C LYS A 277 17.29 12.14 17.70
N PRO A 278 18.00 11.03 17.41
CA PRO A 278 18.58 10.20 18.45
C PRO A 278 19.65 10.98 19.23
N ASP A 279 19.80 10.69 20.52
CA ASP A 279 20.82 11.32 21.37
C ASP A 279 22.25 10.83 21.03
N LYS A 280 22.36 9.63 20.46
CA LYS A 280 23.64 8.99 20.11
C LYS A 280 23.51 8.10 18.88
N LEU A 281 24.60 7.99 18.12
CA LEU A 281 24.81 7.08 17.00
C LEU A 281 26.29 6.67 16.95
N GLU A 282 26.78 6.08 18.04
CA GLU A 282 28.20 5.77 18.23
C GLU A 282 28.49 4.28 18.00
N THR A 283 27.56 3.44 18.42
CA THR A 283 27.61 1.98 18.29
C THR A 283 26.41 1.47 17.50
N ILE A 284 26.50 0.27 16.94
CA ILE A 284 25.45 -0.30 16.10
C ILE A 284 24.11 -0.53 16.83
N ASP A 285 24.12 -0.58 18.16
CA ASP A 285 22.92 -0.71 18.98
C ASP A 285 22.18 0.63 19.13
N ASP A 286 22.87 1.75 18.89
CA ASP A 286 22.26 3.08 18.89
C ASP A 286 21.40 3.33 17.64
N TYR A 287 21.53 2.50 16.60
CA TYR A 287 20.75 2.58 15.35
C TYR A 287 19.37 1.92 15.47
N GLY A 288 18.97 1.52 16.68
CA GLY A 288 17.62 1.03 16.96
C GLY A 288 17.52 -0.49 17.11
N VAL A 289 16.36 -0.90 17.63
CA VAL A 289 16.01 -2.31 17.90
C VAL A 289 15.15 -2.85 16.78
N ARG A 290 15.43 -4.07 16.30
CA ARG A 290 14.57 -4.72 15.29
C ARG A 290 13.21 -5.05 15.89
N ILE A 291 12.14 -4.56 15.27
CA ILE A 291 10.75 -4.80 15.70
C ILE A 291 9.94 -5.64 14.72
N ALA A 292 10.40 -5.79 13.47
CA ALA A 292 9.81 -6.68 12.48
C ALA A 292 10.87 -7.26 11.55
N GLY A 293 10.64 -8.49 11.09
CA GLY A 293 11.43 -9.15 10.06
C GLY A 293 10.62 -10.27 9.41
N ARG A 294 11.21 -10.93 8.41
CA ARG A 294 10.54 -12.03 7.67
C ARG A 294 11.50 -13.18 7.39
N GLY A 295 11.06 -14.40 7.66
CA GLY A 295 11.84 -15.62 7.56
C GLY A 295 12.85 -15.76 8.70
N ASN A 296 13.98 -16.44 8.47
CA ASN A 296 15.01 -16.59 9.49
C ASN A 296 15.80 -15.27 9.66
N VAL A 297 15.33 -14.42 10.59
CA VAL A 297 15.89 -13.09 10.86
C VAL A 297 17.33 -13.08 11.41
N ASN A 298 17.85 -14.24 11.83
CA ASN A 298 19.22 -14.37 12.33
C ASN A 298 20.24 -14.58 11.21
N THR A 299 19.79 -15.06 10.05
CA THR A 299 20.69 -15.37 8.92
C THR A 299 20.31 -14.64 7.64
N ASN A 300 19.03 -14.29 7.46
CA ASN A 300 18.54 -13.58 6.29
C ASN A 300 18.69 -12.06 6.44
N ARG A 301 19.34 -11.43 5.46
CA ARG A 301 19.51 -9.98 5.35
C ARG A 301 18.85 -9.40 4.09
N TRP A 302 17.89 -10.13 3.52
CA TRP A 302 17.04 -9.67 2.42
C TRP A 302 15.63 -10.20 2.63
N GLN A 303 14.89 -9.49 3.48
CA GLN A 303 13.67 -10.03 4.08
C GLN A 303 12.38 -9.61 3.35
N ALA A 304 12.45 -8.91 2.21
CA ALA A 304 11.28 -8.55 1.39
C ALA A 304 10.13 -7.91 2.20
N LEU A 305 10.50 -6.97 3.09
CA LEU A 305 9.59 -6.07 3.79
C LEU A 305 10.18 -4.65 3.85
N GLU A 306 9.34 -3.63 3.72
CA GLU A 306 9.71 -2.20 3.74
C GLU A 306 8.50 -1.31 4.08
N GLY A 307 8.64 0.01 3.95
CA GLY A 307 7.54 0.96 4.11
C GLY A 307 6.77 0.81 5.42
N PRO A 308 7.45 0.80 6.60
CA PRO A 308 6.75 0.69 7.86
C PRO A 308 5.86 1.92 8.07
N GLU A 309 4.61 1.71 8.47
CA GLU A 309 3.74 2.78 8.96
C GLU A 309 3.20 2.38 10.33
N ILE A 310 3.41 3.25 11.32
CA ILE A 310 3.06 3.00 12.71
C ILE A 310 1.96 3.94 13.18
N ILE A 311 0.91 3.38 13.77
CA ILE A 311 -0.12 4.17 14.46
C ILE A 311 -0.36 3.62 15.85
N TYR A 312 -0.90 4.46 16.74
CA TYR A 312 -1.49 4.03 17.99
C TYR A 312 -3.01 4.25 17.92
N ASN A 313 -3.79 3.18 18.07
CA ASN A 313 -5.24 3.28 18.16
C ASN A 313 -5.65 3.31 19.64
N GLN A 314 -6.07 4.48 20.12
CA GLN A 314 -6.48 4.69 21.51
C GLN A 314 -7.70 3.84 21.93
N VAL A 315 -8.58 3.48 20.98
CA VAL A 315 -9.78 2.68 21.28
C VAL A 315 -9.40 1.25 21.59
N THR A 316 -8.47 0.67 20.82
CA THR A 316 -8.03 -0.71 21.04
C THR A 316 -6.87 -0.80 22.01
N GLY A 317 -6.12 0.30 22.21
CA GLY A 317 -4.91 0.43 23.03
C GLY A 317 -3.65 -0.16 22.39
N TYR A 318 -3.67 -0.44 21.09
CA TYR A 318 -2.57 -1.14 20.38
C TYR A 318 -1.80 -0.16 19.49
N TYR A 319 -0.49 -0.40 19.39
CA TYR A 319 0.29 0.01 18.22
C TYR A 319 0.02 -0.95 17.07
N TYR A 320 -0.20 -0.42 15.88
CA TYR A 320 -0.33 -1.21 14.65
C TYR A 320 0.82 -0.85 13.72
N LEU A 321 1.63 -1.85 13.38
CA LEU A 321 2.72 -1.75 12.43
C LEU A 321 2.25 -2.31 11.10
N PHE A 322 2.02 -1.43 10.15
CA PHE A 322 1.75 -1.77 8.76
C PHE A 322 3.08 -1.95 8.03
N LEU A 323 3.14 -2.93 7.14
CA LEU A 323 4.34 -3.30 6.41
C LEU A 323 3.99 -3.56 4.96
N ALA A 324 4.89 -3.17 4.07
CA ALA A 324 4.83 -3.57 2.69
C ALA A 324 5.68 -4.82 2.46
N TYR A 325 5.07 -5.89 1.94
CA TYR A 325 5.78 -7.14 1.63
C TYR A 325 6.01 -7.28 0.12
N ASP A 326 7.09 -7.97 -0.23
CA ASP A 326 7.53 -8.28 -1.59
C ASP A 326 7.93 -7.05 -2.42
N GLU A 327 8.14 -7.26 -3.72
CA GLU A 327 8.59 -6.21 -4.64
C GLU A 327 7.43 -5.28 -5.08
N LEU A 328 7.76 -4.00 -5.29
CA LEU A 328 6.81 -2.90 -5.44
C LEU A 328 5.98 -2.90 -6.75
N SER A 329 6.41 -3.63 -7.79
CA SER A 329 5.83 -3.52 -9.13
C SER A 329 4.51 -4.26 -9.25
N ILE A 330 4.46 -5.52 -8.79
CA ILE A 330 3.27 -6.36 -8.90
C ILE A 330 2.94 -7.04 -7.58
N ALA A 331 3.89 -7.76 -6.98
CA ALA A 331 3.62 -8.63 -5.83
C ALA A 331 3.26 -7.87 -4.54
N TYR A 332 3.51 -6.56 -4.51
CA TYR A 332 3.36 -5.70 -3.35
C TYR A 332 2.01 -5.80 -2.66
N ASN A 333 2.06 -6.00 -1.34
CA ASN A 333 0.89 -6.21 -0.50
C ASN A 333 1.07 -5.56 0.89
N THR A 334 -0.02 -5.04 1.47
CA THR A 334 -0.01 -4.45 2.81
C THR A 334 -0.29 -5.51 3.85
N ARG A 335 0.51 -5.52 4.90
CA ARG A 335 0.44 -6.44 6.04
C ARG A 335 0.29 -5.62 7.31
N VAL A 336 -0.30 -6.19 8.36
CA VAL A 336 -0.38 -5.50 9.66
C VAL A 336 -0.19 -6.46 10.83
N ALA A 337 0.63 -6.03 11.78
CA ALA A 337 0.80 -6.65 13.08
C ALA A 337 0.50 -5.65 14.19
N ARG A 338 0.25 -6.10 15.41
CA ARG A 338 0.00 -5.20 16.56
C ARG A 338 0.80 -5.57 17.79
N SER A 339 1.06 -4.58 18.63
CA SER A 339 1.76 -4.72 19.92
C SER A 339 1.20 -3.73 20.94
N ARG A 340 1.25 -4.08 22.23
CA ARG A 340 0.98 -3.13 23.32
C ARG A 340 2.17 -2.23 23.61
N ASN A 341 3.37 -2.62 23.20
CA ASN A 341 4.61 -1.86 23.40
C ASN A 341 5.18 -1.41 22.05
N ILE A 342 5.70 -0.19 21.97
CA ILE A 342 6.28 0.37 20.75
C ILE A 342 7.45 -0.47 20.19
N THR A 343 8.22 -1.12 21.06
CA THR A 343 9.33 -2.02 20.69
C THR A 343 8.91 -3.48 20.50
N GLY A 344 7.62 -3.79 20.54
CA GLY A 344 7.10 -5.14 20.31
C GLY A 344 7.02 -6.02 21.57
N PRO A 345 6.92 -7.36 21.40
CA PRO A 345 6.84 -8.03 20.11
C PRO A 345 5.54 -7.71 19.36
N TYR A 346 5.65 -7.51 18.06
CA TYR A 346 4.51 -7.38 17.15
C TYR A 346 4.05 -8.76 16.70
N VAL A 347 2.75 -9.01 16.84
CA VAL A 347 2.13 -10.28 16.49
C VAL A 347 1.06 -10.08 15.41
N GLY A 348 0.94 -11.06 14.52
CA GLY A 348 -0.16 -11.15 13.57
C GLY A 348 -1.47 -11.59 14.22
N ILE A 349 -2.56 -11.58 13.44
CA ILE A 349 -3.88 -12.05 13.86
C ILE A 349 -3.93 -13.54 14.23
N ASP A 350 -3.02 -14.32 13.66
CA ASP A 350 -2.79 -15.73 13.97
C ASP A 350 -1.95 -15.93 15.26
N GLY A 351 -1.53 -14.84 15.91
CA GLY A 351 -0.68 -14.86 17.10
C GLY A 351 0.80 -15.08 16.80
N ALA A 352 1.21 -15.17 15.54
CA ALA A 352 2.59 -15.41 15.17
C ALA A 352 3.45 -14.14 15.34
N SER A 353 4.66 -14.30 15.86
CA SER A 353 5.56 -13.18 16.14
C SER A 353 6.30 -12.71 14.89
N VAL A 354 5.85 -11.58 14.34
CA VAL A 354 6.46 -10.90 13.20
C VAL A 354 7.81 -10.30 13.59
N THR A 355 7.98 -9.89 14.85
CA THR A 355 9.29 -9.46 15.39
C THR A 355 10.38 -10.52 15.24
N THR A 356 10.01 -11.80 15.31
CA THR A 356 10.94 -12.93 15.17
C THR A 356 10.92 -13.56 13.78
N GLY A 357 10.27 -12.94 12.80
CA GLY A 357 10.32 -13.39 11.40
C GLY A 357 9.13 -14.19 10.90
N ALA A 358 8.04 -14.32 11.66
CA ALA A 358 6.85 -14.98 11.17
C ALA A 358 6.22 -14.22 9.99
N GLU A 359 5.46 -14.93 9.16
CA GLU A 359 4.59 -14.29 8.17
C GLU A 359 3.57 -13.38 8.87
N CYS A 360 3.34 -12.20 8.29
CA CYS A 360 2.44 -11.23 8.88
C CYS A 360 1.04 -11.42 8.31
N TRP A 361 0.06 -11.68 9.17
CA TRP A 361 -1.36 -11.68 8.82
C TRP A 361 -2.12 -10.71 9.73
N PRO A 362 -3.14 -9.99 9.23
CA PRO A 362 -3.73 -10.12 7.89
C PRO A 362 -2.92 -9.42 6.78
N MET A 363 -3.09 -9.90 5.54
CA MET A 363 -2.62 -9.27 4.30
C MET A 363 -3.71 -8.36 3.72
N LEU A 364 -3.83 -7.15 4.22
CA LEU A 364 -4.94 -6.23 3.97
C LEU A 364 -5.20 -5.90 2.49
N THR A 365 -4.16 -5.88 1.66
CA THR A 365 -4.24 -5.64 0.22
C THR A 365 -3.39 -6.66 -0.53
N HIS A 366 -3.76 -7.02 -1.75
CA HIS A 366 -3.00 -7.85 -2.68
C HIS A 366 -3.46 -7.52 -4.11
N PRO A 367 -2.72 -7.85 -5.18
CA PRO A 367 -3.22 -7.72 -6.55
C PRO A 367 -4.63 -8.27 -6.71
N TYR A 368 -5.54 -7.47 -7.28
CA TYR A 368 -6.95 -7.83 -7.39
C TYR A 368 -7.62 -7.18 -8.60
N ALA A 369 -8.71 -7.76 -9.07
CA ALA A 369 -9.58 -7.14 -10.07
C ALA A 369 -11.05 -7.51 -9.79
N PHE A 370 -11.94 -6.52 -9.69
CA PHE A 370 -13.38 -6.76 -9.86
C PHE A 370 -13.72 -6.92 -11.34
N SER A 371 -14.88 -7.52 -11.68
CA SER A 371 -15.24 -7.74 -13.08
C SER A 371 -15.33 -6.43 -13.85
N GLY A 372 -14.91 -6.46 -15.12
CA GLY A 372 -14.96 -5.31 -16.01
C GLY A 372 -13.78 -4.33 -15.88
N HIS A 373 -12.79 -4.63 -15.04
CA HIS A 373 -11.59 -3.80 -14.88
C HIS A 373 -10.32 -4.63 -15.04
N THR A 374 -9.22 -3.98 -15.44
CA THR A 374 -7.92 -4.64 -15.63
C THR A 374 -7.31 -5.13 -14.32
N GLY A 375 -7.68 -4.47 -13.21
CA GLY A 375 -7.21 -4.74 -11.87
C GLY A 375 -6.20 -3.71 -11.39
N TRP A 376 -5.72 -3.92 -10.17
CA TRP A 376 -4.67 -3.14 -9.54
C TRP A 376 -3.62 -4.09 -8.99
N VAL A 377 -2.35 -3.71 -9.12
CA VAL A 377 -1.19 -4.43 -8.59
C VAL A 377 -0.28 -3.44 -7.86
N GLY A 378 0.76 -3.90 -7.16
CA GLY A 378 1.72 -2.98 -6.54
C GLY A 378 1.10 -2.09 -5.44
N ILE A 379 0.21 -2.64 -4.61
CA ILE A 379 -0.63 -1.88 -3.67
C ILE A 379 -0.10 -2.04 -2.22
N SER A 380 0.82 -1.17 -1.83
CA SER A 380 1.33 -1.09 -0.44
C SER A 380 2.14 0.20 -0.24
N HIS A 381 3.06 0.23 0.72
CA HIS A 381 3.75 1.43 1.22
C HIS A 381 2.74 2.48 1.64
N CYS A 382 1.96 2.14 2.66
CA CYS A 382 0.80 2.93 3.00
C CYS A 382 1.12 4.06 3.96
N SER A 383 0.29 5.10 3.90
CA SER A 383 0.07 6.01 5.02
C SER A 383 -1.26 5.71 5.66
N ILE A 384 -1.25 5.69 7.00
CA ILE A 384 -2.42 5.44 7.82
C ILE A 384 -2.68 6.68 8.66
N PHE A 385 -3.77 7.37 8.38
CA PHE A 385 -4.09 8.63 9.04
C PHE A 385 -5.56 8.66 9.46
N GLN A 386 -5.84 9.48 10.47
CA GLN A 386 -7.18 9.65 11.00
C GLN A 386 -7.65 11.06 10.70
N ASN A 387 -8.90 11.21 10.27
CA ASN A 387 -9.54 12.52 10.32
C ASN A 387 -9.72 12.90 11.80
N PRO A 388 -9.08 13.98 12.29
CA PRO A 388 -9.13 14.32 13.70
C PRO A 388 -10.54 14.71 14.19
N ASP A 389 -11.42 15.13 13.28
CA ASP A 389 -12.78 15.59 13.61
C ASP A 389 -13.75 14.42 13.63
N THR A 390 -13.78 13.61 12.57
CA THR A 390 -14.73 12.49 12.43
C THR A 390 -14.24 11.19 13.06
N LYS A 391 -12.95 11.11 13.41
CA LYS A 391 -12.25 9.91 13.89
C LYS A 391 -12.20 8.75 12.90
N GLU A 392 -12.56 9.00 11.65
CA GLU A 392 -12.44 8.02 10.57
C GLU A 392 -10.99 7.78 10.21
N TRP A 393 -10.66 6.52 9.95
CA TRP A 393 -9.33 6.10 9.54
C TRP A 393 -9.28 5.93 8.03
N PHE A 394 -8.13 6.29 7.46
CA PHE A 394 -7.87 6.23 6.03
C PHE A 394 -6.53 5.55 5.77
N TYR A 395 -6.49 4.87 4.64
CA TYR A 395 -5.34 4.22 4.05
C TYR A 395 -5.04 4.94 2.74
N ALA A 396 -3.81 5.41 2.56
CA ALA A 396 -3.33 5.92 1.29
C ALA A 396 -2.16 5.08 0.76
N SER A 397 -2.13 4.77 -0.54
CA SER A 397 -1.00 4.07 -1.19
C SER A 397 -0.95 4.37 -2.68
N GLN A 398 0.09 3.90 -3.38
CA GLN A 398 -0.04 3.67 -4.82
C GLN A 398 -0.94 2.47 -5.14
N GLY A 399 -1.46 2.46 -6.36
CA GLY A 399 -1.93 1.29 -7.09
C GLY A 399 -1.42 1.38 -8.51
N ARG A 400 -0.73 0.35 -8.97
CA ARG A 400 -0.22 0.26 -10.34
C ARG A 400 -1.24 -0.40 -11.24
N LEU A 401 -1.31 0.04 -12.49
CA LEU A 401 -1.96 -0.79 -13.51
C LEU A 401 -1.16 -2.09 -13.71
N PRO A 402 -1.81 -3.21 -14.08
CA PRO A 402 -1.10 -4.43 -14.44
C PRO A 402 -0.12 -4.24 -15.60
N GLU A 403 0.82 -5.16 -15.77
CA GLU A 403 1.63 -5.20 -16.99
C GLU A 403 0.77 -5.48 -18.23
N ASN A 404 1.18 -4.91 -19.36
CA ASN A 404 0.59 -5.19 -20.69
C ASN A 404 -0.89 -4.80 -20.84
N VAL A 405 -1.39 -3.82 -20.08
CA VAL A 405 -2.71 -3.23 -20.35
C VAL A 405 -2.73 -2.63 -21.76
N PRO A 406 -3.66 -3.04 -22.65
CA PRO A 406 -3.71 -2.58 -24.04
C PRO A 406 -3.80 -1.06 -24.17
N GLY A 407 -3.05 -0.49 -25.11
CA GLY A 407 -3.06 0.95 -25.40
C GLY A 407 -2.25 1.82 -24.44
N ILE A 408 -1.57 1.22 -23.45
CA ILE A 408 -0.76 1.94 -22.46
C ILE A 408 0.68 1.43 -22.52
N ASN A 409 1.59 2.29 -22.97
CA ASN A 409 3.02 1.98 -22.94
C ASN A 409 3.48 1.83 -21.48
N VAL A 410 4.25 0.77 -21.17
CA VAL A 410 4.75 0.48 -19.81
C VAL A 410 3.67 0.68 -18.72
N SER A 411 2.50 0.06 -18.89
CA SER A 411 1.32 0.26 -18.01
C SER A 411 1.62 0.13 -16.53
N ASN A 412 2.53 -0.78 -16.13
CA ASN A 412 2.89 -0.94 -14.71
C ASN A 412 3.64 0.26 -14.08
N ALA A 413 4.13 1.20 -14.90
CA ALA A 413 4.65 2.48 -14.42
C ALA A 413 3.57 3.54 -14.16
N VAL A 414 2.30 3.26 -14.47
CA VAL A 414 1.16 4.12 -14.13
C VAL A 414 0.81 3.86 -12.67
N MET A 415 1.11 4.82 -11.79
CA MET A 415 0.95 4.74 -10.34
C MET A 415 -0.15 5.70 -9.89
N MET A 416 -1.37 5.18 -9.75
CA MET A 416 -2.52 5.94 -9.30
C MET A 416 -2.59 5.93 -7.77
N GLY A 417 -2.72 7.10 -7.16
CA GLY A 417 -2.95 7.22 -5.74
C GLY A 417 -4.30 6.64 -5.35
N HIS A 418 -4.31 5.77 -4.35
CA HIS A 418 -5.49 5.21 -3.75
C HIS A 418 -5.66 5.82 -2.36
N VAL A 419 -6.82 6.39 -2.08
CA VAL A 419 -7.27 6.65 -0.70
C VAL A 419 -8.43 5.70 -0.43
N ARG A 420 -8.48 5.05 0.73
CA ARG A 420 -9.52 4.09 1.13
C ARG A 420 -9.87 4.32 2.59
N GLN A 421 -11.12 4.06 2.96
CA GLN A 421 -11.49 4.00 4.37
C GLN A 421 -10.92 2.74 5.03
N ILE A 422 -10.61 2.85 6.31
CA ILE A 422 -10.31 1.73 7.19
C ILE A 422 -11.47 1.57 8.16
N HIS A 423 -11.97 0.35 8.27
CA HIS A 423 -12.91 -0.05 9.30
C HIS A 423 -12.20 -0.98 10.29
N TRP A 424 -12.81 -1.17 11.45
CA TRP A 424 -12.25 -2.00 12.50
C TRP A 424 -13.20 -3.15 12.80
N THR A 425 -12.67 -4.36 12.91
CA THR A 425 -13.42 -5.51 13.43
C THR A 425 -13.63 -5.34 14.95
N GLU A 426 -14.60 -6.06 15.51
CA GLU A 426 -14.90 -5.98 16.95
C GLU A 426 -13.70 -6.39 17.83
N ASP A 427 -12.85 -7.30 17.35
CA ASP A 427 -11.61 -7.73 18.01
C ASP A 427 -10.40 -6.83 17.71
N GLY A 428 -10.64 -5.69 17.05
CA GLY A 428 -9.67 -4.62 16.89
C GLY A 428 -8.63 -4.85 15.81
N TRP A 429 -8.99 -5.48 14.69
CA TRP A 429 -8.14 -5.55 13.49
C TRP A 429 -8.66 -4.60 12.41
N PRO A 430 -7.77 -3.90 11.69
CA PRO A 430 -8.19 -3.04 10.60
C PRO A 430 -8.60 -3.88 9.39
N VAL A 431 -9.58 -3.40 8.65
CA VAL A 431 -9.96 -3.90 7.33
C VAL A 431 -10.07 -2.71 6.38
N ILE A 432 -9.64 -2.90 5.13
CA ILE A 432 -9.61 -1.84 4.13
C ILE A 432 -10.86 -1.91 3.28
N ALA A 433 -11.46 -0.74 3.00
CA ALA A 433 -12.61 -0.65 2.12
C ALA A 433 -12.29 -1.21 0.71
N PRO A 434 -13.20 -2.01 0.10
CA PRO A 434 -12.96 -2.63 -1.20
C PRO A 434 -12.79 -1.63 -2.35
N GLU A 435 -13.42 -0.47 -2.21
CA GLU A 435 -13.39 0.60 -3.21
C GLU A 435 -12.57 1.78 -2.72
N ARG A 436 -11.99 2.52 -3.68
CA ARG A 436 -11.33 3.79 -3.37
C ARG A 436 -12.36 4.80 -2.87
N TYR A 437 -11.95 5.59 -1.89
CA TYR A 437 -12.74 6.63 -1.30
C TYR A 437 -13.10 7.68 -2.34
N ALA A 438 -14.39 7.97 -2.43
CA ALA A 438 -14.96 8.88 -3.40
C ALA A 438 -15.82 9.97 -2.74
N GLY A 439 -15.89 10.02 -1.40
CA GLY A 439 -16.75 10.98 -0.70
C GLY A 439 -18.25 10.68 -0.84
N VAL A 440 -18.63 9.42 -1.07
CA VAL A 440 -20.03 9.01 -1.16
C VAL A 440 -20.73 9.35 0.17
N PRO A 441 -21.86 10.10 0.14
CA PRO A 441 -22.59 10.43 1.35
C PRO A 441 -22.95 9.19 2.15
N LYS A 442 -22.67 9.22 3.46
CA LYS A 442 -23.04 8.14 4.35
C LYS A 442 -24.55 8.10 4.50
N THR A 443 -25.13 6.95 4.20
CA THR A 443 -26.53 6.64 4.46
C THR A 443 -26.65 5.37 5.30
N THR A 444 -27.76 5.23 6.00
CA THR A 444 -28.11 3.97 6.67
C THR A 444 -28.42 2.92 5.61
N ILE A 445 -27.58 1.89 5.52
CA ILE A 445 -27.78 0.77 4.60
C ILE A 445 -28.84 -0.15 5.21
N LYS A 446 -30.01 -0.22 4.57
CA LYS A 446 -31.15 -1.01 5.04
C LYS A 446 -31.09 -2.45 4.55
N GLU A 447 -31.80 -3.34 5.23
CA GLU A 447 -31.89 -4.76 4.89
C GLU A 447 -32.40 -4.97 3.45
N GLU A 448 -33.36 -4.16 2.99
CA GLU A 448 -33.90 -4.19 1.63
C GLU A 448 -32.85 -3.91 0.52
N TYR A 449 -31.70 -3.30 0.86
CA TYR A 449 -30.61 -3.04 -0.08
C TYR A 449 -29.58 -4.16 -0.16
N ILE A 450 -29.68 -5.20 0.68
CA ILE A 450 -28.72 -6.30 0.70
C ILE A 450 -29.00 -7.35 -0.39
N PRO A 451 -30.27 -7.79 -0.62
CA PRO A 451 -30.55 -8.79 -1.64
C PRO A 451 -30.07 -8.38 -3.03
N GLY A 452 -29.54 -9.34 -3.78
CA GLY A 452 -28.99 -9.16 -5.11
C GLY A 452 -27.67 -9.91 -5.31
N THR A 453 -27.06 -9.68 -6.47
CA THR A 453 -25.79 -10.30 -6.86
C THR A 453 -24.61 -9.51 -6.28
N TRP A 454 -23.61 -10.21 -5.79
CA TRP A 454 -22.38 -9.66 -5.22
C TRP A 454 -21.15 -10.32 -5.84
N GLU A 455 -20.09 -9.54 -5.98
CA GLU A 455 -18.74 -10.03 -6.23
C GLU A 455 -18.00 -10.08 -4.89
N GLN A 456 -17.39 -11.22 -4.57
CA GLN A 456 -16.57 -11.37 -3.37
C GLN A 456 -15.17 -11.89 -3.73
N ILE A 457 -14.15 -11.18 -3.27
CA ILE A 457 -12.74 -11.57 -3.33
C ILE A 457 -12.31 -11.96 -1.92
N THR A 458 -11.82 -13.19 -1.75
CA THR A 458 -11.04 -13.56 -0.56
C THR A 458 -9.57 -13.41 -0.92
N MET A 459 -8.85 -12.53 -0.23
CA MET A 459 -7.45 -12.27 -0.52
C MET A 459 -6.59 -13.45 -0.06
N GLN A 460 -5.97 -14.12 -1.04
CA GLN A 460 -5.05 -15.23 -0.83
C GLN A 460 -3.66 -14.79 -1.28
N TYR A 461 -2.64 -15.07 -0.46
CA TYR A 461 -1.29 -14.75 -0.88
C TYR A 461 -0.87 -15.68 -2.01
N GLN A 462 -0.64 -15.09 -3.18
CA GLN A 462 -0.09 -15.74 -4.36
C GLN A 462 0.80 -14.72 -5.09
N TYR A 463 2.10 -14.99 -5.16
CA TYR A 463 3.08 -14.05 -5.72
C TYR A 463 2.67 -13.61 -7.14
N LYS A 464 2.47 -12.30 -7.32
CA LYS A 464 2.07 -11.64 -8.58
C LYS A 464 0.73 -12.06 -9.18
N VAL A 465 -0.14 -12.77 -8.46
CA VAL A 465 -1.43 -13.23 -8.98
C VAL A 465 -2.55 -12.27 -8.60
N ILE A 466 -3.19 -11.69 -9.61
CA ILE A 466 -4.41 -10.89 -9.48
C ILE A 466 -5.55 -11.78 -8.98
N GLN A 467 -6.06 -11.51 -7.79
CA GLN A 467 -7.21 -12.19 -7.19
C GLN A 467 -8.50 -11.76 -7.90
N GLN A 468 -9.31 -12.75 -8.28
CA GLN A 468 -10.57 -12.56 -8.99
C GLN A 468 -11.77 -12.86 -8.08
N PRO A 469 -12.92 -12.19 -8.28
CA PRO A 469 -14.10 -12.42 -7.47
C PRO A 469 -14.77 -13.74 -7.83
N ILE A 470 -15.45 -14.30 -6.85
CA ILE A 470 -16.57 -15.21 -7.05
C ILE A 470 -17.88 -14.42 -7.05
N THR A 471 -18.87 -14.91 -7.78
CA THR A 471 -20.23 -14.35 -7.75
C THR A 471 -21.05 -15.03 -6.66
N MET A 472 -21.81 -14.24 -5.90
CA MET A 472 -22.73 -14.71 -4.87
C MET A 472 -24.10 -14.05 -5.04
N LEU A 473 -25.15 -14.72 -4.59
CA LEU A 473 -26.51 -14.19 -4.56
C LEU A 473 -26.99 -14.17 -3.11
N LEU A 474 -27.36 -12.99 -2.61
CA LEU A 474 -28.04 -12.83 -1.34
C LEU A 474 -29.54 -12.67 -1.65
N THR A 475 -30.39 -13.52 -1.09
CA THR A 475 -31.83 -13.50 -1.35
C THR A 475 -32.62 -12.87 -0.22
N ILE A 476 -33.86 -12.46 -0.50
CA ILE A 476 -34.75 -11.81 0.47
C ILE A 476 -35.12 -12.73 1.65
N ASP A 477 -35.15 -14.05 1.44
CA ASP A 477 -35.35 -15.06 2.48
C ASP A 477 -34.09 -15.36 3.31
N LYS A 478 -33.11 -14.43 3.28
CA LYS A 478 -31.88 -14.45 4.08
C LYS A 478 -30.92 -15.60 3.76
N LYS A 479 -31.00 -16.16 2.55
CA LYS A 479 -30.05 -17.17 2.06
C LYS A 479 -28.94 -16.57 1.22
N VAL A 480 -27.82 -17.27 1.18
CA VAL A 480 -26.68 -17.01 0.32
C VAL A 480 -26.47 -18.23 -0.58
N SER A 481 -26.26 -18.00 -1.87
CA SER A 481 -25.93 -19.04 -2.85
C SER A 481 -24.90 -18.55 -3.87
N GLY A 482 -24.45 -19.43 -4.77
CA GLY A 482 -23.36 -19.18 -5.72
C GLY A 482 -22.02 -19.66 -5.18
N GLY A 483 -20.99 -18.81 -5.24
CA GLY A 483 -19.64 -19.16 -4.76
C GLY A 483 -19.52 -19.31 -3.23
N VAL A 484 -20.52 -18.87 -2.47
CA VAL A 484 -20.71 -19.17 -1.04
C VAL A 484 -22.14 -19.62 -0.83
N THR A 485 -22.36 -20.57 0.08
CA THR A 485 -23.70 -21.03 0.47
C THR A 485 -23.94 -20.80 1.95
N GLY A 486 -25.20 -20.52 2.32
CA GLY A 486 -25.61 -20.41 3.73
C GLY A 486 -26.61 -19.31 3.97
N THR A 487 -26.44 -18.51 5.02
CA THR A 487 -27.41 -17.49 5.44
C THR A 487 -26.75 -16.17 5.78
N TRP A 488 -27.51 -15.09 5.69
CA TRP A 488 -27.07 -13.75 6.06
C TRP A 488 -28.03 -13.04 7.02
N SER A 489 -27.50 -12.08 7.78
CA SER A 489 -28.27 -11.17 8.62
C SER A 489 -27.61 -9.79 8.68
N LEU A 490 -28.38 -8.74 8.97
CA LEU A 490 -27.88 -7.37 9.03
C LEU A 490 -28.18 -6.73 10.39
N ASP A 491 -27.14 -6.20 11.04
CA ASP A 491 -27.29 -5.19 12.10
C ASP A 491 -27.19 -3.80 11.45
N THR A 492 -28.35 -3.22 11.13
CA THR A 492 -28.46 -1.91 10.47
C THR A 492 -27.88 -0.79 11.33
N THR A 493 -27.98 -0.88 12.66
CA THR A 493 -27.49 0.14 13.58
C THR A 493 -25.97 0.19 13.60
N LYS A 494 -25.31 -0.97 13.55
CA LYS A 494 -23.85 -1.06 13.50
C LYS A 494 -23.29 -1.04 12.08
N GLY A 495 -24.14 -1.24 11.06
CA GLY A 495 -23.70 -1.43 9.68
C GLY A 495 -22.91 -2.72 9.49
N ILE A 496 -23.30 -3.79 10.19
CA ILE A 496 -22.60 -5.08 10.16
C ILE A 496 -23.45 -6.12 9.43
N LEU A 497 -22.96 -6.57 8.28
CA LEU A 497 -23.49 -7.74 7.58
C LEU A 497 -22.84 -9.00 8.15
N THR A 498 -23.62 -10.01 8.49
CA THR A 498 -23.11 -11.31 8.90
C THR A 498 -23.44 -12.34 7.84
N ILE A 499 -22.45 -13.08 7.33
CA ILE A 499 -22.65 -14.25 6.45
C ILE A 499 -21.94 -15.44 7.08
N ASN A 500 -22.65 -16.53 7.34
CA ASN A 500 -22.11 -17.75 7.95
C ASN A 500 -21.28 -17.49 9.22
N ASN A 501 -21.82 -16.64 10.11
CA ASN A 501 -21.19 -16.20 11.37
C ASN A 501 -19.94 -15.31 11.23
N ILE A 502 -19.57 -14.91 10.02
CA ILE A 502 -18.49 -13.95 9.78
C ILE A 502 -19.11 -12.56 9.64
N LYS A 503 -18.59 -11.58 10.41
CA LYS A 503 -19.06 -10.20 10.44
C LYS A 503 -18.25 -9.33 9.48
N TYR A 504 -18.95 -8.52 8.69
CA TYR A 504 -18.36 -7.61 7.71
C TYR A 504 -18.88 -6.18 7.93
N ASN A 505 -17.96 -5.22 7.83
CA ASN A 505 -18.28 -3.79 7.84
C ASN A 505 -18.86 -3.40 6.48
N LEU A 506 -20.10 -2.92 6.45
CA LEU A 506 -20.72 -2.37 5.25
C LEU A 506 -20.29 -0.94 5.00
N SER A 507 -20.28 -0.53 3.73
CA SER A 507 -19.96 0.84 3.33
C SER A 507 -20.70 1.26 2.08
N ASN A 508 -21.14 2.52 2.06
CA ASN A 508 -21.56 3.18 0.83
C ASN A 508 -20.29 3.50 0.04
N ALA A 509 -20.27 3.13 -1.23
CA ALA A 509 -19.08 3.17 -2.06
C ALA A 509 -19.38 3.68 -3.46
N TRP A 510 -18.33 4.02 -4.19
CA TRP A 510 -18.40 4.37 -5.61
C TRP A 510 -17.92 3.16 -6.39
N ASN A 511 -18.73 2.65 -7.31
CA ASN A 511 -18.34 1.55 -8.19
C ASN A 511 -17.44 2.12 -9.28
N TRP A 512 -16.13 1.96 -9.11
CA TRP A 512 -15.14 2.53 -10.04
C TRP A 512 -15.12 1.79 -11.38
N GLU A 513 -15.57 0.54 -11.39
CA GLU A 513 -15.59 -0.35 -12.55
C GLU A 513 -16.89 -0.29 -13.37
N SER A 514 -17.94 0.39 -12.90
CA SER A 514 -19.17 0.53 -13.69
C SER A 514 -19.07 1.64 -14.74
N VAL A 515 -19.78 1.48 -15.85
CA VAL A 515 -19.86 2.47 -16.92
C VAL A 515 -21.34 2.78 -17.20
N PRO A 516 -21.85 3.98 -16.84
CA PRO A 516 -21.17 5.02 -16.06
C PRO A 516 -20.90 4.58 -14.60
N ARG A 517 -19.96 5.26 -13.94
CA ARG A 517 -19.69 5.07 -12.50
C ARG A 517 -20.92 5.47 -11.68
N LYS A 518 -21.22 4.72 -10.63
CA LYS A 518 -22.42 4.93 -9.78
C LYS A 518 -22.17 4.51 -8.33
N VAL A 519 -23.01 4.97 -7.42
CA VAL A 519 -22.96 4.53 -6.01
C VAL A 519 -23.29 3.06 -5.89
N THR A 520 -22.61 2.33 -5.01
CA THR A 520 -22.89 0.93 -4.67
C THR A 520 -22.71 0.68 -3.17
N VAL A 521 -22.96 -0.55 -2.73
CA VAL A 521 -22.66 -1.01 -1.39
C VAL A 521 -21.52 -2.02 -1.46
N THR A 522 -20.58 -1.89 -0.55
CA THR A 522 -19.47 -2.83 -0.36
C THR A 522 -19.46 -3.37 1.06
N TYR A 523 -18.78 -4.49 1.27
CA TYR A 523 -18.38 -4.89 2.61
C TYR A 523 -16.93 -5.37 2.66
N SER A 524 -16.31 -5.18 3.82
CA SER A 524 -14.98 -5.71 4.13
C SER A 524 -14.95 -6.36 5.50
N GLY A 525 -14.16 -7.42 5.62
CA GLY A 525 -14.00 -8.18 6.86
C GLY A 525 -12.83 -9.14 6.77
N LEU A 526 -12.72 -10.01 7.76
CA LEU A 526 -11.71 -11.07 7.81
C LEU A 526 -12.42 -12.42 7.95
N THR A 527 -11.90 -13.46 7.30
CA THR A 527 -12.27 -14.84 7.62
C THR A 527 -11.89 -15.16 9.08
N LEU A 528 -12.38 -16.28 9.61
CA LEU A 528 -11.97 -16.80 10.91
C LEU A 528 -10.46 -17.06 11.02
N THR A 529 -9.77 -17.22 9.89
CA THR A 529 -8.32 -17.40 9.79
C THR A 529 -7.56 -16.10 9.47
N GLY A 530 -8.22 -14.94 9.54
CA GLY A 530 -7.59 -13.65 9.33
C GLY A 530 -7.30 -13.29 7.87
N ARG A 531 -7.97 -13.94 6.90
CA ARG A 531 -7.83 -13.58 5.47
C ARG A 531 -8.81 -12.47 5.12
N PRO A 532 -8.38 -11.35 4.51
CA PRO A 532 -9.32 -10.30 4.17
C PRO A 532 -10.28 -10.70 3.07
N ILE A 533 -11.52 -10.23 3.23
CA ILE A 533 -12.59 -10.37 2.28
C ILE A 533 -13.00 -8.97 1.83
N TRP A 534 -13.06 -8.77 0.53
CA TRP A 534 -13.60 -7.59 -0.12
C TRP A 534 -14.79 -8.00 -0.96
N ALA A 535 -15.87 -7.23 -0.91
CA ALA A 535 -17.00 -7.48 -1.77
C ALA A 535 -17.72 -6.21 -2.20
N LYS A 536 -18.39 -6.31 -3.34
CA LYS A 536 -19.14 -5.25 -3.97
C LYS A 536 -20.46 -5.78 -4.52
N LYS A 537 -21.55 -5.06 -4.28
CA LYS A 537 -22.84 -5.38 -4.87
C LYS A 537 -22.81 -5.06 -6.37
N VAL A 538 -23.17 -6.03 -7.20
CA VAL A 538 -23.40 -5.84 -8.63
C VAL A 538 -24.73 -5.11 -8.79
N GLN A 539 -24.73 -4.07 -9.61
CA GLN A 539 -25.88 -3.19 -9.79
C GLN A 539 -26.34 -3.10 -11.22
#